data_AF-A0A9P1HKG9-F1
#
_entry.id   AF-A0A9P1HKG9-F1
#
_cell.length_a   1.000
_cell.length_b   1.000
_cell.length_c   1.000
_cell.angle_alpha   90.00
_cell.angle_beta   90.00
_cell.angle_gamma   90.00
#
_symmetry.space_group_name_H-M   'P 1'
#
loop_
_entity.id
_entity.type
_entity.pdbx_description
1 polymer ?
#
loop_
_entity_poly.entity_id
_entity_poly.type
_entity_poly.pdbx_seq_one_letter_code
_entity_poly.pdbx_strand_id
1 'polypeptide(L)'
;MPFRQKRIDTFNIPDAISSMRGILHEIDFMVYEGQAWLDFYNVLKKVYENDAVKRVERLCFVIIAMERAILLVCERKTNSIFVFDSHAHERGTSGAFISATKFSNLLQFSMHLFSLFFPDVVTRGQSQKFEISCIQLNNSDKITEKIFPRKFGILKQKVASQKPKNF
;
A
#
# COMPACT_ATOMS: atom_id res chain seq x y z
N MET A 1 6.52 13.40 38.26
CA MET A 1 5.69 12.48 37.46
C MET A 1 6.33 12.35 36.08
N PRO A 2 6.72 11.16 35.62
CA PRO A 2 7.25 11.02 34.27
C PRO A 2 6.09 11.13 33.26
N PHE A 3 6.27 11.98 32.24
CA PHE A 3 5.40 11.99 31.07
C PHE A 3 5.47 10.62 30.41
N ARG A 4 4.41 9.81 30.55
CA ARG A 4 4.23 8.63 29.68
C ARG A 4 4.01 9.17 28.27
N GLN A 5 5.06 9.15 27.47
CA GLN A 5 4.96 9.34 26.03
C GLN A 5 3.99 8.27 25.53
N LYS A 6 2.77 8.71 25.19
CA LYS A 6 1.74 7.84 24.61
C LYS A 6 2.39 7.27 23.35
N ARG A 7 2.72 5.97 23.33
CA ARG A 7 3.06 5.30 22.07
C ARG A 7 1.85 5.52 21.18
N ILE A 8 2.05 6.32 20.13
CA ILE A 8 1.10 6.36 19.03
C ILE A 8 1.36 5.04 18.34
N ASP A 9 0.49 4.06 18.60
CA ASP A 9 0.50 2.79 17.89
C ASP A 9 0.09 3.09 16.45
N THR A 10 1.04 3.48 15.61
CA THR A 10 0.82 3.55 14.16
C THR A 10 0.77 2.11 13.67
N PHE A 11 -0.43 1.56 13.51
CA PHE A 11 -0.61 0.24 12.91
C PHE A 11 -0.04 0.27 11.48
N ASN A 12 0.88 -0.66 11.18
CA ASN A 12 1.26 -0.94 9.81
C ASN A 12 0.09 -1.66 9.10
N ILE A 13 0.12 -1.72 7.77
CA ILE A 13 -0.98 -2.32 6.99
C ILE A 13 -1.28 -3.78 7.41
N PRO A 14 -0.28 -4.67 7.60
CA PRO A 14 -0.53 -6.05 8.04
C PRO A 14 -1.27 -6.17 9.38
N ASP A 15 -0.92 -5.34 10.36
CA ASP A 15 -1.57 -5.34 11.67
C ASP A 15 -3.04 -4.90 11.55
N ALA A 16 -3.32 -3.88 10.72
CA ALA A 16 -4.67 -3.41 10.44
C ALA A 16 -5.51 -4.49 9.75
N ILE A 17 -4.97 -5.19 8.75
CA ILE A 17 -5.68 -6.29 8.08
C ILE A 17 -5.94 -7.45 9.03
N SER A 18 -4.96 -7.82 9.87
CA SER A 18 -5.11 -8.90 10.85
C SER A 18 -6.23 -8.62 11.85
N SER A 19 -6.48 -7.34 12.17
CA SER A 19 -7.57 -6.92 13.06
C SER A 19 -8.97 -7.15 12.48
N MET A 20 -9.09 -7.33 11.15
CA MET A 20 -10.36 -7.54 10.45
C MET A 20 -10.92 -8.97 10.58
N ARG A 21 -10.34 -9.82 11.46
CA ARG A 21 -10.85 -11.15 11.86
C ARG A 21 -11.22 -12.06 10.68
N GLY A 22 -10.45 -12.00 9.60
CA GLY A 22 -10.69 -12.84 8.43
C GLY A 22 -11.83 -12.37 7.53
N ILE A 23 -12.18 -11.08 7.52
CA ILE A 23 -12.96 -10.50 6.42
C ILE A 23 -12.07 -10.29 5.18
N LEU A 24 -10.82 -9.87 5.42
CA LEU A 24 -9.80 -9.64 4.42
C LEU A 24 -8.66 -10.64 4.59
N HIS A 25 -8.08 -11.03 3.46
CA HIS A 25 -6.85 -11.80 3.36
C HIS A 25 -5.78 -10.96 2.69
N GLU A 26 -4.62 -10.84 3.32
CA GLU A 26 -3.45 -10.23 2.69
C GLU A 26 -2.72 -11.28 1.84
N ILE A 27 -2.67 -11.05 0.53
CA ILE A 27 -1.94 -11.91 -0.39
C ILE A 27 -0.43 -11.68 -0.19
N ASP A 28 -0.01 -10.42 -0.25
CA ASP A 28 1.37 -10.02 -0.02
C ASP A 28 1.47 -8.59 0.50
N PHE A 29 2.60 -8.30 1.14
CA PHE A 29 2.98 -7.01 1.68
C PHE A 29 4.42 -6.70 1.28
N MET A 30 4.69 -5.43 0.97
CA MET A 30 6.05 -4.95 0.78
C MET A 30 6.22 -3.48 1.16
N VAL A 31 7.45 -3.16 1.60
CA VAL A 31 7.91 -1.78 1.81
C VAL A 31 8.92 -1.46 0.72
N TYR A 32 8.72 -0.33 0.06
CA TYR A 32 9.63 0.19 -0.95
C TYR A 32 10.28 1.47 -0.47
N GLU A 33 11.54 1.64 -0.87
CA GLU A 33 12.37 2.79 -0.59
C GLU A 33 13.12 3.17 -1.87
N GLY A 34 13.06 4.44 -2.28
CA GLY A 34 13.69 4.93 -3.50
C GLY A 34 12.89 6.04 -4.18
N GLN A 35 12.62 5.88 -5.49
CA GLN A 35 11.78 6.78 -6.27
C GLN A 35 10.36 6.22 -6.29
N ALA A 36 9.52 6.70 -5.37
CA ALA A 36 8.29 6.00 -5.00
C ALA A 36 7.31 5.83 -6.17
N TRP A 37 7.12 6.85 -7.01
CA TRP A 37 6.22 6.75 -8.17
C TRP A 37 6.72 5.72 -9.21
N LEU A 38 8.04 5.58 -9.38
CA LEU A 38 8.63 4.64 -10.33
C LEU A 38 8.58 3.21 -9.77
N ASP A 39 8.89 3.05 -8.49
CA ASP A 39 8.74 1.78 -7.79
C ASP A 39 7.29 1.30 -7.81
N PHE A 40 6.34 2.19 -7.53
CA PHE A 40 4.92 1.90 -7.61
C PHE A 40 4.47 1.48 -9.02
N TYR A 41 4.86 2.20 -10.07
CA TYR A 41 4.61 1.82 -11.46
C TYR A 41 5.12 0.39 -11.74
N ASN A 42 6.38 0.11 -11.41
CA ASN A 42 7.02 -1.18 -11.68
C ASN A 42 6.34 -2.32 -10.92
N VAL A 43 5.96 -2.07 -9.67
CA VAL A 43 5.33 -3.06 -8.79
C VAL A 43 3.93 -3.39 -9.29
N LEU A 44 3.09 -2.39 -9.55
CA LEU A 44 1.74 -2.63 -10.06
C LEU A 44 1.76 -3.32 -11.41
N LYS A 45 2.67 -2.93 -12.32
CA LYS A 45 2.83 -3.59 -13.60
C LYS A 45 3.17 -5.09 -13.43
N LYS A 46 4.19 -5.40 -12.63
CA LYS A 46 4.63 -6.78 -12.39
C LYS A 46 3.56 -7.64 -11.72
N VAL A 47 2.85 -7.08 -10.73
CA VAL A 47 1.75 -7.80 -10.08
C VAL A 47 0.60 -8.03 -11.05
N TYR A 48 0.25 -7.04 -11.86
CA TYR A 48 -0.82 -7.17 -12.85
C TYR A 48 -0.49 -8.23 -13.91
N GLU A 49 0.78 -8.43 -14.23
CA GLU A 49 1.28 -9.46 -15.16
C GLU A 49 1.55 -10.83 -14.48
N ASN A 50 1.46 -10.92 -13.15
CA ASN A 50 1.81 -12.13 -12.40
C ASN A 50 0.77 -13.26 -12.59
N ASP A 51 1.27 -14.46 -12.90
CA ASP A 51 0.44 -15.64 -13.19
C ASP A 51 -0.45 -16.10 -12.03
N ALA A 52 -0.04 -15.90 -10.78
CA ALA A 52 -0.80 -16.28 -9.60
C ALA A 52 -2.10 -15.46 -9.46
N VAL A 53 -2.10 -14.22 -9.98
CA VAL A 53 -3.20 -13.27 -9.85
C VAL A 53 -3.80 -12.84 -11.20
N LYS A 54 -3.36 -13.43 -12.32
CA LYS A 54 -3.85 -13.06 -13.67
C LYS A 54 -5.34 -13.34 -13.87
N ARG A 55 -5.89 -14.31 -13.14
CA ARG A 55 -7.32 -14.70 -13.18
C ARG A 55 -8.18 -13.88 -12.23
N VAL A 56 -7.58 -13.08 -11.34
CA VAL A 56 -8.32 -12.24 -10.41
C VAL A 56 -8.80 -11.00 -11.15
N GLU A 57 -10.11 -10.85 -11.30
CA GLU A 57 -10.72 -9.72 -12.01
C GLU A 57 -10.42 -8.38 -11.35
N ARG A 58 -10.45 -8.34 -10.01
CA ARG A 58 -10.22 -7.14 -9.19
C ARG A 58 -9.11 -7.36 -8.18
N LEU A 59 -8.02 -6.63 -8.35
CA LEU A 59 -6.95 -6.57 -7.38
C LEU A 59 -7.08 -5.30 -6.55
N CYS A 60 -7.14 -5.47 -5.23
CA CYS A 60 -7.21 -4.37 -4.28
C CYS A 60 -5.86 -4.19 -3.61
N PHE A 61 -5.42 -2.93 -3.50
CA PHE A 61 -4.17 -2.56 -2.88
C PHE A 61 -4.40 -1.48 -1.84
N VAL A 62 -3.87 -1.68 -0.64
CA VAL A 62 -3.76 -0.62 0.36
C VAL A 62 -2.35 -0.07 0.27
N ILE A 63 -2.22 1.25 0.14
CA ILE A 63 -0.93 1.92 0.04
C ILE A 63 -0.86 2.95 1.16
N ILE A 64 0.20 2.88 1.97
CA ILE A 64 0.50 3.88 3.00
C ILE A 64 1.81 4.56 2.65
N ALA A 65 1.82 5.88 2.66
CA ALA A 65 3.06 6.65 2.65
C ALA A 65 2.92 7.80 3.65
N MET A 66 3.93 7.93 4.52
CA MET A 66 3.90 8.86 5.66
C MET A 66 2.67 8.60 6.55
N GLU A 67 1.72 9.54 6.60
CA GLU A 67 0.50 9.46 7.42
C GLU A 67 -0.77 9.30 6.59
N ARG A 68 -0.65 9.01 5.28
CA ARG A 68 -1.77 8.92 4.35
C ARG A 68 -1.92 7.50 3.84
N ALA A 69 -3.17 7.04 3.79
CA ALA A 69 -3.55 5.74 3.27
C ALA A 69 -4.54 5.88 2.12
N ILE A 70 -4.31 5.16 1.03
CA ILE A 70 -5.26 5.08 -0.10
C ILE A 70 -5.62 3.62 -0.40
N LEU A 71 -6.83 3.42 -0.92
CA LEU A 71 -7.24 2.16 -1.53
C LEU A 71 -7.16 2.30 -3.04
N LEU A 72 -6.45 1.39 -3.69
CA LEU A 72 -6.35 1.29 -5.13
C LEU A 72 -7.00 -0.01 -5.60
N VAL A 73 -7.83 0.08 -6.64
CA VAL A 73 -8.53 -1.06 -7.24
C VAL A 73 -8.18 -1.14 -8.72
N CYS A 74 -7.53 -2.23 -9.12
CA CYS A 74 -7.29 -2.58 -10.52
C CYS A 74 -8.40 -3.52 -11.01
N GLU A 75 -9.23 -3.07 -11.95
CA GLU A 75 -10.30 -3.85 -12.59
C GLU A 75 -9.85 -4.26 -14.00
N ARG A 76 -9.61 -5.56 -14.19
CA ARG A 76 -9.09 -6.12 -15.44
C ARG A 76 -10.10 -6.02 -16.57
N LYS A 77 -11.39 -6.27 -16.31
CA LYS A 77 -12.42 -6.32 -17.36
C LYS A 77 -12.54 -5.01 -18.13
N THR A 78 -12.35 -3.90 -17.45
CA THR A 78 -12.42 -2.56 -18.05
C THR A 78 -11.04 -1.95 -18.27
N ASN A 79 -9.97 -2.65 -17.91
CA ASN A 79 -8.59 -2.18 -17.89
C ASN A 79 -8.44 -0.84 -17.16
N SER A 80 -9.10 -0.71 -16.00
CA SER A 80 -9.19 0.55 -15.25
C SER A 80 -8.55 0.43 -13.87
N ILE A 81 -8.03 1.55 -13.39
CA ILE A 81 -7.50 1.72 -12.03
C ILE A 81 -8.37 2.78 -11.35
N PHE A 82 -8.82 2.49 -10.15
CA PHE A 82 -9.56 3.42 -9.28
C PHE A 82 -8.75 3.67 -8.02
N VAL A 83 -8.74 4.91 -7.53
CA VAL A 83 -8.11 5.29 -6.26
C VAL A 83 -9.13 6.00 -5.42
N PHE A 84 -9.18 5.59 -4.16
CA PHE A 84 -10.03 6.16 -3.12
C PHE A 84 -9.13 6.63 -1.98
N ASP A 85 -9.21 7.91 -1.66
CA ASP A 85 -8.61 8.49 -0.46
C ASP A 85 -9.69 9.11 0.39
N SER A 86 -9.66 8.83 1.69
CA SER A 86 -10.59 9.35 2.68
C SER A 86 -10.10 10.65 3.34
N HIS A 87 -8.83 11.00 3.18
CA HIS A 87 -8.26 12.22 3.75
C HIS A 87 -8.73 13.48 3.01
N ALA A 88 -8.91 14.56 3.76
CA ALA A 88 -9.10 15.89 3.20
C ALA A 88 -7.75 16.40 2.65
N HIS A 89 -7.74 16.84 1.38
CA HIS A 89 -6.49 17.21 0.71
C HIS A 89 -6.06 18.65 0.93
N GLU A 90 -6.92 19.51 1.49
CA GLU A 90 -6.60 20.89 1.85
C GLU A 90 -7.44 21.35 3.05
N ARG A 91 -6.94 22.34 3.81
CA ARG A 91 -7.73 22.95 4.90
C ARG A 91 -8.87 23.77 4.30
N GLY A 92 -10.07 23.18 4.24
CA GLY A 92 -11.32 23.89 3.90
C GLY A 92 -11.83 23.67 2.48
N THR A 93 -11.13 22.89 1.65
CA THR A 93 -11.50 22.63 0.25
C THR A 93 -11.52 21.12 -0.01
N SER A 94 -12.74 20.57 -0.04
CA SER A 94 -13.12 19.24 -0.53
C SER A 94 -12.54 18.02 0.20
N GLY A 95 -13.45 17.12 0.63
CA GLY A 95 -13.13 15.88 1.32
C GLY A 95 -12.53 14.80 0.42
N ALA A 96 -12.86 13.53 0.72
CA ALA A 96 -12.37 12.33 0.05
C ALA A 96 -12.12 12.50 -1.46
N PHE A 97 -10.93 12.11 -1.92
CA PHE A 97 -10.53 12.22 -3.32
C PHE A 97 -10.70 10.87 -4.03
N ILE A 98 -11.41 10.87 -5.15
CA ILE A 98 -11.62 9.70 -5.99
C ILE A 98 -11.10 10.01 -7.39
N SER A 99 -10.23 9.14 -7.92
CA SER A 99 -9.72 9.27 -9.28
C SER A 99 -9.74 7.92 -9.99
N ALA A 100 -9.86 7.96 -11.32
CA ALA A 100 -9.80 6.78 -12.17
C ALA A 100 -8.91 7.01 -13.40
N THR A 101 -8.27 5.96 -13.88
CA THR A 101 -7.50 5.98 -15.13
C THR A 101 -7.56 4.63 -15.83
N LYS A 102 -7.00 4.53 -17.04
CA LYS A 102 -6.72 3.24 -17.69
C LYS A 102 -5.37 2.70 -17.23
N PHE A 103 -5.25 1.38 -17.14
CA PHE A 103 -3.98 0.73 -16.81
C PHE A 103 -2.89 1.03 -17.84
N SER A 104 -3.25 1.28 -19.11
CA SER A 104 -2.33 1.73 -20.14
C SER A 104 -1.61 3.05 -19.80
N ASN A 105 -2.21 3.87 -18.93
CA ASN A 105 -1.67 5.16 -18.50
C ASN A 105 -0.97 5.06 -17.14
N LEU A 106 -0.69 3.84 -16.63
CA LEU A 106 -0.16 3.60 -15.29
C LEU A 106 1.08 4.45 -14.98
N LEU A 107 1.99 4.63 -15.93
CA LEU A 107 3.22 5.41 -15.72
C LEU A 107 2.89 6.88 -15.37
N GLN A 108 2.11 7.55 -16.23
CA GLN A 108 1.70 8.95 -16.03
C GLN A 108 0.85 9.07 -14.77
N PHE A 109 -0.05 8.10 -14.54
CA PHE A 109 -0.89 8.06 -13.36
C PHE A 109 -0.07 7.92 -12.08
N SER A 110 0.99 7.12 -12.07
CA SER A 110 1.88 6.95 -10.92
C SER A 110 2.52 8.27 -10.51
N MET A 111 2.99 9.06 -11.48
CA MET A 111 3.55 10.38 -11.21
C MET A 111 2.50 11.32 -10.59
N HIS A 112 1.31 11.40 -11.19
CA HIS A 112 0.22 12.26 -10.70
C HIS A 112 -0.30 11.83 -9.32
N LEU A 113 -0.38 10.52 -9.08
CA LEU A 113 -0.85 9.97 -7.82
C LEU A 113 0.09 10.39 -6.68
N PHE A 114 1.40 10.24 -6.86
CA PHE A 114 2.34 10.67 -5.82
C PHE A 114 2.39 12.19 -5.66
N SER A 115 2.20 12.98 -6.72
CA SER A 115 2.15 14.44 -6.57
C SER A 115 0.88 14.93 -5.85
N LEU A 116 -0.26 14.27 -6.07
CA LEU A 116 -1.54 14.69 -5.50
C LEU A 116 -1.78 14.14 -4.10
N PHE A 117 -1.61 12.83 -3.92
CA PHE A 117 -1.95 12.15 -2.67
C PHE A 117 -0.79 12.13 -1.68
N PHE A 118 0.45 12.23 -2.16
CA PHE A 118 1.65 12.13 -1.34
C PHE A 118 2.65 13.28 -1.59
N PRO A 119 2.21 14.55 -1.56
CA PRO A 119 3.08 15.68 -1.91
C PRO A 119 4.31 15.78 -0.99
N ASP A 120 4.18 15.41 0.29
CA ASP A 120 5.29 15.34 1.26
C ASP A 120 6.38 14.33 0.86
N VAL A 121 6.00 13.24 0.20
CA VAL A 121 6.94 12.22 -0.29
C VAL A 121 7.77 12.80 -1.44
N VAL A 122 7.16 13.63 -2.29
CA VAL A 122 7.84 14.23 -3.45
C VAL A 122 8.73 15.40 -3.04
N THR A 123 8.29 16.23 -2.10
CA THR A 123 8.92 17.52 -1.77
C THR A 123 10.08 17.43 -0.77
N ARG A 124 10.11 16.44 0.13
CA ARG A 124 11.04 16.46 1.27
C ARG A 124 12.47 16.01 0.99
N GLY A 125 12.83 15.63 -0.25
CA GLY A 125 14.20 15.21 -0.62
C GLY A 125 14.74 14.00 0.16
N GLN A 126 13.95 13.41 1.06
CA GLN A 126 14.25 12.20 1.79
C GLN A 126 13.93 10.98 0.93
N SER A 127 14.56 9.87 1.28
CA SER A 127 14.27 8.56 0.71
C SER A 127 12.76 8.30 0.70
N GLN A 128 12.15 8.23 -0.48
CA GLN A 128 10.70 8.12 -0.60
C GLN A 128 10.29 6.70 -0.22
N LYS A 129 9.59 6.57 0.91
CA LYS A 129 9.14 5.27 1.43
C LYS A 129 7.63 5.15 1.29
N PHE A 130 7.18 3.98 0.88
CA PHE A 130 5.78 3.61 0.95
C PHE A 130 5.63 2.11 1.25
N GLU A 131 4.52 1.78 1.88
CA GLU A 131 4.07 0.43 2.15
C GLU A 131 2.94 0.09 1.17
N ILE A 132 2.89 -1.16 0.71
CA ILE A 132 1.82 -1.67 -0.15
C ILE A 132 1.43 -3.09 0.26
N SER A 133 0.14 -3.31 0.45
CA SER A 133 -0.46 -4.65 0.62
C SER A 133 -1.43 -4.94 -0.51
N CYS A 134 -1.34 -6.12 -1.09
CA CYS A 134 -2.39 -6.65 -1.97
C CYS A 134 -3.37 -7.48 -1.12
N ILE A 135 -4.66 -7.14 -1.19
CA ILE A 135 -5.69 -7.74 -0.35
C ILE A 135 -6.80 -8.35 -1.18
N GLN A 136 -7.44 -9.37 -0.61
CA GLN A 136 -8.56 -10.10 -1.19
C GLN A 136 -9.66 -10.25 -0.15
N LEU A 137 -10.92 -10.26 -0.59
CA LEU A 137 -12.04 -10.65 0.28
C LEU A 137 -12.01 -12.16 0.50
N ASN A 138 -12.27 -12.60 1.74
CA ASN A 138 -12.10 -14.00 2.12
C ASN A 138 -13.13 -14.99 1.54
N ASN A 139 -14.09 -14.51 0.75
CA ASN A 139 -15.05 -15.35 0.03
C ASN A 139 -14.55 -15.82 -1.35
N SER A 140 -13.29 -15.54 -1.68
CA SER A 140 -12.65 -15.93 -2.93
C SER A 140 -11.57 -17.00 -2.69
N ASP A 141 -11.15 -17.71 -3.73
CA ASP A 141 -10.04 -18.67 -3.64
C ASP A 141 -8.79 -17.96 -3.12
N LYS A 142 -8.27 -18.45 -1.98
CA LYS A 142 -7.17 -17.80 -1.27
C LYS A 142 -5.87 -17.94 -2.04
N ILE A 143 -5.28 -16.80 -2.40
CA ILE A 143 -3.96 -16.74 -3.02
C ILE A 143 -2.92 -16.61 -1.90
N THR A 144 -1.99 -17.57 -1.84
CA THR A 144 -0.91 -17.60 -0.84
C THR A 144 0.47 -17.33 -1.43
N GLU A 145 0.57 -17.28 -2.75
CA GLU A 145 1.82 -17.01 -3.46
C GLU A 145 2.25 -15.55 -3.30
N LYS A 146 3.55 -15.33 -3.09
CA LYS A 146 4.11 -13.98 -2.98
C LYS A 146 4.23 -13.35 -4.35
N ILE A 147 3.52 -12.24 -4.56
CA ILE A 147 3.37 -11.60 -5.87
C ILE A 147 4.24 -10.36 -6.04
N PHE A 148 4.70 -9.74 -4.95
CA PHE A 148 5.50 -8.53 -5.05
C PHE A 148 6.96 -8.85 -5.42
N PRO A 149 7.55 -8.12 -6.38
CA PRO A 149 8.97 -8.27 -6.69
C PRO A 149 9.79 -7.84 -5.48
N ARG A 150 10.56 -8.77 -4.92
CA ARG A 150 11.52 -8.47 -3.84
C ARG A 150 12.73 -7.77 -4.47
N LYS A 151 13.06 -6.56 -4.04
CA LYS A 151 14.37 -5.97 -4.34
C LYS A 151 15.42 -6.82 -3.62
N PHE A 152 16.33 -7.46 -4.35
CA PHE A 152 17.47 -8.14 -3.73
C PHE A 152 18.32 -7.08 -3.03
N GLY A 153 18.36 -7.13 -1.70
CA GLY A 153 19.11 -6.19 -0.86
C GLY A 153 18.22 -5.20 -0.10
N ILE A 154 17.66 -5.67 1.01
CA ILE A 154 17.40 -5.05 2.33
C ILE A 154 16.29 -5.89 2.96
N LEU A 155 16.64 -7.13 3.31
CA LEU A 155 15.95 -7.86 4.37
C LEU A 155 16.84 -7.71 5.60
N LYS A 156 16.67 -6.61 6.34
CA LYS A 156 17.08 -6.58 7.74
C LYS A 156 15.85 -6.53 8.64
N GLN A 157 15.56 -7.74 9.10
CA GLN A 157 15.06 -8.10 10.42
C GLN A 157 13.58 -7.83 10.73
N LYS A 158 12.85 -8.96 10.74
CA LYS A 158 11.85 -9.30 11.76
C LYS A 158 12.06 -8.47 13.02
N VAL A 159 11.03 -7.70 13.39
CA VAL A 159 10.86 -7.24 14.77
C VAL A 159 10.71 -8.50 15.62
N ALA A 160 11.83 -8.97 16.17
CA ALA A 160 11.81 -9.95 17.22
C ALA A 160 11.13 -9.28 18.42
N SER A 161 9.95 -9.77 18.74
CA SER A 161 9.29 -9.56 20.01
C SER A 161 10.25 -9.93 21.14
N GLN A 162 10.93 -8.92 21.71
CA GLN A 162 11.57 -9.07 23.01
C GLN A 162 10.45 -9.25 24.04
N LYS A 163 10.19 -10.51 24.40
CA LYS A 163 9.57 -10.84 25.68
C LYS A 163 10.44 -10.25 26.80
N PRO A 164 9.87 -9.60 27.82
CA PRO A 164 10.64 -9.21 28.99
C PRO A 164 11.12 -10.51 29.67
N LYS A 165 12.44 -10.63 29.89
CA LYS A 165 12.97 -11.60 30.84
C LYS A 165 12.68 -11.06 32.24
N ASN A 166 11.69 -11.66 32.90
CA ASN A 166 11.62 -11.66 34.35
C ASN A 166 12.76 -12.57 34.84
N PHE A 167 13.67 -12.03 35.64
CA PHE A 167 14.21 -12.58 36.89
C PHE A 167 15.00 -11.47 37.58
#